data_AF-A0AAP5LVQ0-F1
#
_entry.id   AF-A0AAP5LVQ0-F1
#
_cell.length_a   1.000
_cell.length_b   1.000
_cell.length_c   1.000
_cell.angle_alpha   90.00
_cell.angle_beta   90.00
_cell.angle_gamma   90.00
#
_symmetry.space_group_name_H-M   'P 1'
#
loop_
_entity.id
_entity.type
_entity.pdbx_description
1 polymer ?
#
loop_
_entity_poly.entity_id
_entity_poly.type
_entity_poly.pdbx_seq_one_letter_code
_entity_poly.pdbx_strand_id
1 'polypeptide(L)'
;MSDVGNVAAAAYGLAFELPSSLRAAYESAGTPVQLNNGDETWRLPVPGTFVVAQSGLVVLSYVDADYRKRLEPTEILGALTDLRDEIQIGDPAGKSA
;
A
#
# COMPACT_ATOMS: atom_id res chain seq x y z
N MET A 1 0.06 11.50 9.53
CA MET A 1 -0.47 10.32 8.82
C MET A 1 -1.98 10.44 8.68
N SER A 2 -2.56 9.96 7.58
CA SER A 2 -4.02 9.97 7.38
C SER A 2 -4.74 8.73 7.97
N ASP A 3 -4.03 7.61 8.12
CA ASP A 3 -4.49 6.40 8.84
C ASP A 3 -3.91 6.40 10.25
N VAL A 4 -4.53 7.16 11.15
CA VAL A 4 -4.08 7.27 12.55
C VAL A 4 -4.23 5.92 13.26
N GLY A 5 -3.16 5.43 13.89
CA GLY A 5 -3.17 4.13 14.57
C GLY A 5 -3.02 2.92 13.65
N ASN A 6 -2.79 3.12 12.35
CA ASN A 6 -2.74 2.05 11.34
C ASN A 6 -4.01 1.18 11.32
N VAL A 7 -5.19 1.77 11.57
CA VAL A 7 -6.45 1.01 11.70
C VAL A 7 -6.85 0.40 10.37
N ALA A 8 -6.80 1.19 9.29
CA ALA A 8 -7.12 0.68 7.96
C ALA A 8 -6.06 -0.33 7.50
N ALA A 9 -4.78 -0.01 7.67
CA ALA A 9 -3.68 -0.91 7.33
C ALA A 9 -3.80 -2.26 8.06
N ALA A 10 -4.11 -2.26 9.36
CA ALA A 10 -4.31 -3.49 10.13
C ALA A 10 -5.51 -4.31 9.64
N ALA A 11 -6.63 -3.66 9.28
CA ALA A 11 -7.80 -4.34 8.73
C ALA A 11 -7.49 -5.08 7.41
N TYR A 12 -6.52 -4.59 6.64
CA TYR A 12 -6.04 -5.24 5.41
C TYR A 12 -4.81 -6.14 5.61
N GLY A 13 -4.37 -6.38 6.86
CA GLY A 13 -3.18 -7.19 7.16
C GLY A 13 -1.86 -6.52 6.78
N LEU A 14 -1.85 -5.20 6.57
CA LEU A 14 -0.70 -4.38 6.18
C LEU A 14 -0.10 -3.61 7.37
N ALA A 15 -0.26 -4.10 8.59
CA ALA A 15 0.39 -3.56 9.76
C ALA A 15 0.77 -4.68 10.72
N PHE A 16 1.92 -4.55 11.37
CA PHE A 16 2.39 -5.50 12.36
C PHE A 16 2.91 -4.78 13.61
N GLU A 17 2.83 -5.46 14.74
CA GLU A 17 3.45 -4.97 15.98
C GLU A 17 4.95 -5.27 15.95
N LEU A 18 5.78 -4.24 16.15
CA LEU A 18 7.23 -4.42 16.25
C LEU A 18 7.54 -5.29 17.48
N PRO A 19 8.24 -6.44 17.30
CA PRO A 19 8.62 -7.30 18.41
C PRO A 19 9.38 -6.51 19.47
N SER A 20 9.05 -6.74 20.74
CA SER A 20 9.67 -6.04 21.87
C SER A 20 11.19 -6.15 21.88
N SER A 21 11.74 -7.27 21.43
CA SER A 21 13.18 -7.51 21.28
C SER A 21 13.88 -6.57 20.30
N LEU A 22 13.15 -5.97 19.35
CA LEU A 22 13.69 -5.05 18.35
C LEU A 22 13.48 -3.57 18.73
N ARG A 23 12.60 -3.27 19.69
CA ARG A 23 12.29 -1.88 20.10
C ARG A 23 13.54 -1.13 20.56
N ALA A 24 14.34 -1.76 21.42
CA ALA A 24 15.59 -1.19 21.90
C ALA A 24 16.60 -0.90 20.78
N ALA A 25 16.65 -1.76 19.74
CA ALA A 25 17.51 -1.53 18.59
C ALA A 25 17.06 -0.30 17.79
N TYR A 26 15.76 -0.15 17.55
CA TYR A 26 15.19 1.02 16.85
C TYR A 26 15.40 2.33 17.62
N GLU A 27 15.20 2.31 18.94
CA GLU A 27 15.48 3.45 19.81
C GLU A 27 16.97 3.84 19.76
N SER A 28 17.86 2.86 19.87
CA SER A 28 19.32 3.09 19.81
C SER A 28 19.80 3.61 18.45
N ALA A 29 19.10 3.23 17.37
CA ALA A 29 19.36 3.72 16.01
C ALA A 29 18.81 5.14 15.77
N GLY A 30 18.24 5.79 16.79
CA GLY A 30 17.69 7.14 16.68
C GLY A 30 16.48 7.20 15.75
N THR A 31 15.74 6.09 15.60
CA THR A 31 14.49 6.05 14.83
C THR A 31 13.33 6.18 15.81
N PRO A 32 12.75 7.38 16.00
CA PRO A 32 11.67 7.58 16.96
C PRO A 32 10.37 7.05 16.36
N VAL A 33 10.20 5.74 16.31
CA VAL A 33 9.07 5.04 15.67
C VAL A 33 7.73 5.61 16.14
N GLN A 34 7.59 5.83 17.44
CA GLN A 34 6.39 6.35 18.07
C GLN A 34 6.11 7.80 17.66
N LEU A 35 7.16 8.60 17.52
CA LEU A 35 7.05 10.01 17.11
C LEU A 35 6.72 10.14 15.62
N ASN A 36 7.32 9.29 14.79
CA ASN A 36 7.07 9.24 13.35
C ASN A 36 5.67 8.73 13.03
N ASN A 37 5.16 7.77 13.80
CA ASN A 37 3.84 7.18 13.60
C ASN A 37 2.72 7.92 14.36
N GLY A 38 3.08 8.75 15.34
CA GLY A 38 2.15 9.58 16.10
C GLY A 38 1.33 8.80 17.14
N ASP A 39 1.80 7.64 17.58
CA ASP A 39 1.18 6.81 18.62
C ASP A 39 2.21 5.95 19.39
N GLU A 40 1.78 5.37 20.51
CA GLU A 40 2.61 4.50 21.36
C GLU A 40 2.45 3.01 21.03
N THR A 41 1.78 2.66 19.93
CA THR A 41 1.34 1.28 19.65
C THR A 41 2.46 0.37 19.16
N TRP A 42 3.61 0.94 18.77
CA TRP A 42 4.71 0.22 18.13
C TRP A 42 4.29 -0.55 16.87
N ARG A 43 3.17 -0.17 16.25
CA ARG A 43 2.74 -0.75 14.99
C ARG A 43 3.45 -0.07 13.85
N LEU A 44 4.00 -0.89 12.96
CA LEU A 44 4.62 -0.44 11.73
C LEU A 44 3.73 -0.85 10.54
N PRO A 45 3.46 0.07 9.61
CA PRO A 45 2.79 -0.28 8.37
C PRO A 45 3.74 -1.07 7.46
N VAL A 46 3.18 -2.02 6.73
CA VAL A 46 3.80 -2.68 5.58
C VAL A 46 3.38 -1.90 4.33
N PRO A 47 4.33 -1.35 3.55
CA PRO A 47 3.96 -0.65 2.33
C PRO A 47 3.32 -1.62 1.33
N GLY A 48 2.19 -1.22 0.76
CA GLY A 48 1.50 -1.93 -0.29
C GLY A 48 1.18 -1.01 -1.46
N THR A 49 1.30 -1.52 -2.68
CA THR A 49 0.87 -0.85 -3.91
C THR A 49 -0.31 -1.62 -4.49
N PHE A 50 -1.39 -0.91 -4.77
CA PHE A 50 -2.61 -1.48 -5.36
C PHE A 50 -3.04 -0.63 -6.55
N VAL A 51 -3.43 -1.27 -7.65
CA VAL A 51 -4.17 -0.63 -8.73
C VAL A 51 -5.61 -1.13 -8.65
N VAL A 52 -6.54 -0.20 -8.47
CA VAL A 52 -7.97 -0.49 -8.32
C VAL A 52 -8.71 0.02 -9.54
N ALA A 53 -9.39 -0.88 -10.24
CA ALA A 53 -10.25 -0.57 -11.37
C ALA A 53 -11.48 0.24 -10.93
N GLN A 54 -12.14 0.92 -11.88
CA GLN A 54 -13.39 1.66 -11.59
C GLN A 54 -14.52 0.75 -11.09
N SER A 55 -14.47 -0.54 -11.40
CA SER A 55 -15.37 -1.57 -10.84
C SER A 55 -15.16 -1.83 -9.35
N GLY A 56 -14.08 -1.30 -8.76
CA GLY A 56 -13.64 -1.58 -7.40
C GLY A 56 -12.75 -2.83 -7.27
N LEU A 57 -12.44 -3.52 -8.38
CA LEU A 57 -11.56 -4.68 -8.37
C LEU A 57 -10.08 -4.27 -8.31
N VAL A 58 -9.32 -4.95 -7.45
CA VAL A 58 -7.85 -4.83 -7.43
C VAL A 58 -7.30 -5.64 -8.60
N VAL A 59 -6.66 -4.97 -9.56
CA VAL A 59 -6.08 -5.59 -10.77
C VAL A 59 -4.56 -5.77 -10.67
N LEU A 60 -3.93 -5.08 -9.73
CA LEU A 60 -2.52 -5.25 -9.36
C LEU A 60 -2.39 -5.08 -7.87
N SER A 61 -1.61 -5.95 -7.22
CA SER A 61 -1.24 -5.84 -5.82
C SER A 61 0.22 -6.22 -5.63
N TYR A 62 0.95 -5.42 -4.85
CA TYR A 62 2.31 -5.72 -4.42
C TYR A 62 2.48 -5.34 -2.96
N VAL A 63 3.04 -6.25 -2.17
CA VAL A 63 3.31 -6.08 -0.74
C VAL A 63 4.65 -6.76 -0.44
N ASP A 64 5.56 -6.06 0.24
CA ASP A 64 6.81 -6.62 0.74
C ASP A 64 7.07 -6.13 2.17
N ALA A 65 7.46 -7.03 3.05
CA ALA A 65 7.77 -6.72 4.45
C ALA A 65 9.05 -5.88 4.58
N ASP A 66 9.99 -6.00 3.64
CA ASP A 66 11.13 -5.08 3.53
C ASP A 66 10.65 -3.77 2.89
N TYR A 67 10.38 -2.76 3.72
CA TYR A 67 9.84 -1.47 3.30
C TYR A 67 10.71 -0.70 2.28
N ARG A 68 11.94 -1.15 2.05
CA ARG A 68 12.86 -0.59 1.04
C ARG A 68 12.58 -1.16 -0.35
N LYS A 69 11.90 -2.30 -0.45
CA LYS A 69 11.45 -2.88 -1.70
C LYS A 69 10.09 -2.29 -2.05
N ARG A 70 9.99 -1.76 -3.26
CA ARG A 70 8.77 -1.18 -3.80
C ARG A 70 8.55 -1.75 -5.18
N LEU A 71 7.29 -1.79 -5.60
CA LEU A 71 6.95 -2.10 -6.97
C LEU A 71 7.56 -1.06 -7.91
N GLU A 72 8.13 -1.51 -9.03
CA GLU A 72 8.69 -0.60 -10.02
C GLU A 72 7.58 0.27 -10.64
N PRO A 73 7.78 1.59 -10.81
CA PRO A 73 6.74 2.47 -11.36
C PRO A 73 6.23 2.04 -12.74
N THR A 74 7.08 1.40 -13.54
CA THR A 74 6.73 0.87 -14.86
C THR A 74 5.71 -0.26 -14.79
N GLU A 75 5.71 -1.08 -13.74
CA GLU A 75 4.69 -2.12 -13.54
C GLU A 75 3.32 -1.52 -13.23
N ILE A 76 3.30 -0.42 -12.48
CA ILE A 76 2.07 0.35 -12.21
C ILE A 76 1.51 0.93 -13.51
N LEU A 77 2.37 1.54 -14.33
CA LEU A 77 1.98 2.11 -15.63
C LEU A 77 1.50 1.04 -16.62
N GLY A 78 2.12 -0.14 -16.59
CA GLY A 78 1.69 -1.31 -17.35
C GLY A 78 0.27 -1.72 -16.99
N ALA A 79 0.00 -1.98 -15.70
CA ALA A 79 -1.33 -2.35 -15.23
C ALA A 79 -2.41 -1.29 -15.54
N LEU A 80 -2.06 0.00 -15.46
CA LEU A 80 -2.97 1.09 -15.84
C LEU A 80 -3.25 1.14 -17.35
N THR A 81 -2.26 0.79 -18.17
CA THR A 81 -2.39 0.72 -19.63
C THR A 81 -3.29 -0.45 -20.01
N ASP A 82 -3.03 -1.63 -19.45
CA ASP A 82 -3.85 -2.83 -19.66
C ASP A 82 -5.31 -2.58 -19.26
N LEU A 83 -5.53 -1.98 -18.08
CA LEU A 83 -6.87 -1.64 -17.60
C LEU A 83 -7.60 -0.65 -18.52
N ARG A 84 -6.90 0.35 -19.04
CA ARG A 84 -7.48 1.32 -19.99
C ARG A 84 -7.86 0.63 -21.30
N ASP A 85 -6.99 -0.25 -21.80
CA ASP A 85 -7.19 -0.93 -23.07
C ASP A 85 -8.34 -1.97 -22.96
N GLU A 86 -8.49 -2.65 -21.82
CA GLU A 86 -9.66 -3.49 -21.51
C GLU A 86 -10.97 -2.69 -21.53
N ILE A 87 -10.98 -1.47 -20.97
CA ILE A 87 -12.15 -0.57 -21.01
C ILE A 87 -12.48 -0.18 -22.46
N GLN A 88 -11.47 0.09 -23.29
CA GLN A 88 -11.67 0.47 -24.69
C GLN A 88 -12.14 -0.71 -25.57
N ILE A 89 -11.72 -1.94 -25.27
CA ILE A 89 -12.20 -3.15 -25.96
C ILE A 89 -13.64 -3.49 -25.52
N GLY A 90 -13.99 -3.22 -24.25
CA GLY A 90 -15.32 -3.43 -23.69
C GLY A 90 -16.37 -2.40 -24.12
N ASP A 91 -15.96 -1.27 -24.72
CA ASP A 91 -16.85 -0.25 -25.29
C ASP A 91 -16.74 -0.17 -26.83
N PRO A 92 -17.26 -1.16 -27.59
CA PRO A 92 -17.28 -1.11 -29.04
C PRO A 92 -18.34 -0.14 -29.60
N ALA A 93 -19.06 0.61 -28.77
CA ALA A 93 -20.16 1.45 -29.22
C ALA A 93 -20.39 2.68 -28.33
N GLY A 94 -19.53 3.69 -28.50
CA GLY A 94 -19.99 5.07 -28.56
C GLY A 94 -21.06 5.23 -29.65
N LYS A 95 -22.30 4.80 -29.39
CA LYS A 95 -23.45 5.25 -30.15
C LYS A 95 -23.82 6.64 -29.66
N SER A 96 -23.65 7.60 -30.56
CA SER A 96 -24.11 8.98 -30.45
C SER A 96 -25.50 9.09 -29.84
N ALA A 97 -25.64 10.08 -28.95
CA ALA A 97 -26.83 10.90 -28.84
C ALA A 97 -26.39 12.35 -29.02
#